data_AF-A0A4Q2UZ02-F1
#
_entry.id   AF-A0A4Q2UZ02-F1
#
_cell.length_a   1.000
_cell.length_b   1.000
_cell.length_c   1.000
_cell.angle_alpha   90.00
_cell.angle_beta   90.00
_cell.angle_gamma   90.00
#
_symmetry.space_group_name_H-M   'P 1'
#
loop_
_entity.id
_entity.type
_entity.pdbx_description
1 polymer ?
#
loop_
_entity_poly.entity_id
_entity_poly.type
_entity_poly.pdbx_seq_one_letter_code
_entity_poly.pdbx_strand_id
1 'polypeptide(L)'
;LEGDGIQRKRKRGWVGSYGNIWDVIQGFEFLKAKLEEYKAVAVDYSDAEHFRININLGWQKLNKYYTILDETPIYYVALALHPAYRWGWFEEHWGKHPDWIATAKEMVQEEVPKCLRGILRTVTIRAIKPVIDAYDHASEDEVFCDS
;
A
#
# COMPACT_ATOMS: atom_id res chain seq x y z
N LEU A 1 -9.38 -2.91 12.20
CA LEU A 1 -8.97 -3.56 10.94
C LEU A 1 -7.66 -2.90 10.53
N GLU A 2 -6.57 -3.33 11.16
CA GLU A 2 -5.21 -2.86 10.89
C GLU A 2 -4.45 -4.12 10.48
N GLY A 3 -3.85 -4.10 9.29
CA GLY A 3 -3.13 -5.24 8.72
C GLY A 3 -1.78 -5.36 9.40
N ASP A 4 -1.66 -6.30 10.34
CA ASP A 4 -0.47 -6.58 11.15
C ASP A 4 0.68 -7.24 10.37
N GLY A 5 0.51 -7.51 9.06
CA GLY A 5 1.53 -8.12 8.20
C GLY A 5 1.91 -9.55 8.60
N ILE A 6 1.17 -10.16 9.53
CA ILE A 6 1.51 -11.45 10.12
C ILE A 6 1.13 -12.57 9.15
N GLN A 7 2.14 -13.32 8.71
CA GLN A 7 2.02 -14.54 7.92
C GLN A 7 1.42 -15.67 8.77
N ARG A 8 0.10 -15.91 8.68
CA ARG A 8 -0.57 -16.93 9.50
C ARG A 8 -0.55 -18.30 8.81
N LYS A 9 0.16 -19.25 9.39
CA LYS A 9 0.26 -20.64 8.94
C LYS A 9 -1.06 -21.39 9.21
N ARG A 10 -1.79 -21.83 8.18
CA ARG A 10 -2.97 -22.71 8.35
C ARG A 10 -2.56 -24.18 8.40
N LYS A 11 -3.48 -25.05 8.86
CA LYS A 11 -3.34 -26.50 9.19
C LYS A 11 -2.83 -27.44 8.07
N ARG A 12 -2.30 -26.90 6.96
CA ARG A 12 -1.70 -27.64 5.83
C ARG A 12 -0.32 -27.10 5.39
N GLY A 13 0.31 -26.25 6.18
CA GLY A 13 1.71 -25.85 5.96
C GLY A 13 1.96 -24.77 4.91
N TRP A 14 0.95 -24.39 4.11
CA TRP A 14 1.05 -23.27 3.17
C TRP A 14 0.99 -21.94 3.92
N VAL A 15 2.11 -21.23 3.93
CA VAL A 15 2.20 -19.83 4.36
C VAL A 15 1.99 -18.98 3.11
N GLY A 16 0.76 -18.53 2.90
CA GLY A 16 0.48 -17.51 1.88
C GLY A 16 0.59 -16.13 2.52
N SER A 17 1.30 -15.22 1.84
CA SER A 17 1.25 -13.80 2.17
C SER A 17 -0.02 -13.22 1.62
N TYR A 18 -0.90 -12.74 2.49
CA TYR A 18 -2.15 -12.10 2.11
C TYR A 18 -2.17 -10.67 2.62
N GLY A 19 -2.77 -9.77 1.85
CA GLY A 19 -2.89 -8.36 2.24
C GLY A 19 -1.65 -7.52 1.95
N ASN A 20 -0.73 -8.01 1.11
CA ASN A 20 0.27 -7.11 0.55
C ASN A 20 -0.43 -6.09 -0.34
N ILE A 21 -0.08 -4.82 -0.18
CA ILE A 21 -0.71 -3.74 -0.93
C ILE A 21 -0.58 -3.94 -2.44
N TRP A 22 0.55 -4.49 -2.93
CA TRP A 22 0.74 -4.80 -4.35
C TRP A 22 -0.19 -5.92 -4.87
N ASP A 23 -0.55 -6.91 -4.05
CA ASP A 23 -1.49 -7.97 -4.45
C ASP A 23 -2.92 -7.42 -4.59
N VAL A 24 -3.28 -6.50 -3.68
CA VAL A 24 -4.56 -5.79 -3.74
C VAL A 24 -4.65 -4.97 -5.02
N ILE A 25 -3.59 -4.24 -5.36
CA ILE A 25 -3.50 -3.42 -6.58
C ILE A 25 -3.73 -4.24 -7.84
N GLN A 26 -3.01 -5.35 -8.00
CA GLN A 26 -3.15 -6.21 -9.17
C GLN A 26 -4.57 -6.78 -9.29
N GLY A 27 -5.20 -7.12 -8.15
CA GLY A 27 -6.60 -7.54 -8.13
C GLY A 27 -7.58 -6.45 -8.56
N PHE A 28 -7.32 -5.19 -8.19
CA PHE A 28 -8.13 -4.03 -8.60
C PHE A 28 -8.02 -3.78 -10.11
N GLU A 29 -6.81 -3.76 -10.67
CA GLU A 29 -6.58 -3.58 -12.11
C GLU A 29 -7.29 -4.68 -12.92
N PHE A 30 -7.12 -5.94 -12.51
CA PHE A 30 -7.77 -7.08 -13.14
C PHE A 30 -9.31 -6.94 -13.14
N LEU A 31 -9.89 -6.60 -11.99
CA LEU A 31 -11.33 -6.52 -11.86
C LEU A 31 -11.92 -5.33 -12.64
N LYS A 32 -11.22 -4.18 -12.66
CA LYS A 32 -11.61 -3.01 -13.44
C LYS A 32 -11.60 -3.31 -14.93
N ALA A 33 -10.52 -3.92 -15.44
CA ALA A 33 -10.41 -4.31 -16.84
C ALA A 33 -11.54 -5.28 -17.25
N LYS A 34 -11.85 -6.27 -16.39
CA LYS A 34 -12.95 -7.21 -16.66
C LYS A 34 -14.32 -6.53 -16.68
N LEU A 35 -14.56 -5.57 -15.79
CA LEU A 35 -15.83 -4.83 -15.80
C LEU A 35 -15.97 -3.92 -17.02
N GLU A 36 -14.88 -3.34 -17.51
CA GLU A 36 -14.88 -2.55 -18.76
C GLU A 36 -15.15 -3.44 -19.99
N GLU A 37 -14.57 -4.63 -20.04
CA GLU A 37 -14.87 -5.66 -21.04
C GLU A 37 -16.36 -6.05 -21.01
N TYR A 38 -16.88 -6.39 -19.83
CA TYR A 38 -18.30 -6.75 -19.68
C TYR A 38 -19.24 -5.58 -19.98
N LYS A 39 -18.84 -4.35 -19.70
CA LYS A 39 -19.62 -3.16 -20.07
C LYS A 39 -19.72 -3.00 -21.59
N ALA A 40 -18.65 -3.30 -22.33
CA ALA A 40 -18.67 -3.30 -23.79
C ALA A 40 -19.57 -4.42 -24.35
N VAL A 41 -19.48 -5.61 -23.79
CA VAL A 41 -20.25 -6.79 -24.23
C VAL A 41 -21.73 -6.71 -23.85
N ALA A 42 -22.07 -6.04 -22.75
CA ALA A 42 -23.45 -5.92 -22.27
C ALA A 42 -24.34 -5.02 -23.16
N VAL A 43 -23.78 -4.32 -24.16
CA VAL A 43 -24.54 -3.52 -25.14
C VAL A 43 -25.33 -4.42 -26.11
N ASP A 44 -24.84 -5.63 -26.38
CA ASP A 44 -25.39 -6.53 -27.40
C ASP A 44 -26.54 -7.43 -26.90
N TYR A 45 -26.85 -7.42 -25.60
CA TYR A 45 -27.88 -8.29 -25.02
C TYR A 45 -29.24 -7.59 -24.91
N SER A 46 -30.29 -8.24 -25.43
CA SER A 46 -31.66 -7.71 -25.51
C SER A 46 -32.39 -7.59 -24.16
N ASP A 47 -31.95 -8.31 -23.12
CA ASP A 47 -32.61 -8.34 -21.80
C ASP A 47 -31.58 -8.27 -20.65
N ALA A 48 -30.65 -7.32 -20.78
CA ALA A 48 -29.49 -7.16 -19.88
C ALA A 48 -29.60 -5.94 -18.96
N GLU A 49 -30.78 -5.39 -18.72
CA GLU A 49 -30.93 -4.17 -17.91
C GLU A 49 -30.34 -4.34 -16.50
N HIS A 50 -30.73 -5.39 -15.78
CA HIS A 50 -30.17 -5.70 -14.46
C HIS A 50 -28.67 -5.99 -14.52
N PHE A 51 -28.20 -6.65 -15.57
CA PHE A 51 -26.77 -6.97 -15.75
C PHE A 51 -25.93 -5.70 -15.96
N ARG A 52 -26.39 -4.78 -16.81
CA ARG A 52 -25.77 -3.48 -17.08
C ARG A 52 -25.76 -2.59 -15.85
N ILE A 53 -26.87 -2.54 -15.10
CA ILE A 53 -26.96 -1.78 -13.86
C ILE A 53 -25.96 -2.32 -12.84
N ASN A 54 -25.91 -3.64 -12.63
CA ASN A 54 -25.01 -4.26 -11.67
C ASN A 54 -23.53 -4.08 -12.04
N ILE A 55 -23.16 -4.19 -13.33
CA ILE A 55 -21.80 -3.90 -13.81
C ILE A 55 -21.42 -2.45 -13.52
N ASN A 56 -22.32 -1.50 -13.82
CA ASN A 56 -22.06 -0.08 -13.57
C ASN A 56 -21.92 0.21 -12.07
N LEU A 57 -22.74 -0.40 -11.22
CA LEU A 57 -22.63 -0.25 -9.76
C LEU A 57 -21.31 -0.84 -9.23
N GLY A 58 -20.93 -2.02 -9.73
CA GLY A 58 -19.64 -2.63 -9.42
C GLY A 58 -18.47 -1.73 -9.82
N TRP A 59 -18.50 -1.20 -11.05
CA TRP A 59 -17.47 -0.30 -11.56
C TRP A 59 -17.40 0.99 -10.74
N GLN A 60 -18.53 1.62 -10.40
CA GLN A 60 -18.57 2.82 -9.56
C GLN A 60 -17.97 2.56 -8.17
N LYS A 61 -18.29 1.41 -7.57
CA LYS A 61 -17.76 1.03 -6.27
C LYS A 61 -16.25 0.83 -6.31
N LEU A 62 -15.74 0.16 -7.34
CA LEU A 62 -14.31 -0.01 -7.58
C LEU A 62 -13.62 1.32 -7.80
N ASN A 63 -14.18 2.18 -8.68
CA ASN A 63 -13.62 3.48 -8.97
C ASN A 63 -13.53 4.35 -7.71
N LYS A 64 -14.54 4.31 -6.83
CA LYS A 64 -14.50 5.03 -5.54
C LYS A 64 -13.27 4.64 -4.70
N TYR A 65 -13.01 3.34 -4.54
CA TYR A 65 -11.86 2.90 -3.75
C TYR A 65 -10.55 3.14 -4.47
N TYR A 66 -10.54 3.06 -5.81
CA TYR A 66 -9.38 3.38 -6.62
C TYR A 66 -8.99 4.86 -6.48
N THR A 67 -9.94 5.79 -6.49
CA THR A 67 -9.68 7.22 -6.25
C THR A 67 -9.07 7.46 -4.86
N ILE A 68 -9.59 6.79 -3.82
CA ILE A 68 -9.02 6.87 -2.47
C ILE A 68 -7.58 6.31 -2.42
N LEU A 69 -7.33 5.23 -3.15
CA LEU A 69 -5.99 4.65 -3.28
C LEU A 69 -5.04 5.60 -4.00
N ASP A 70 -5.50 6.24 -5.07
CA ASP A 70 -4.73 7.21 -5.86
C ASP A 70 -4.35 8.46 -5.06
N GLU A 71 -5.23 8.90 -4.16
CA GLU A 71 -4.95 9.98 -3.20
C GLU A 71 -3.84 9.61 -2.20
N THR A 72 -3.55 8.31 -2.01
CA THR A 72 -2.50 7.84 -1.10
C THR A 72 -1.25 7.38 -1.85
N PRO A 73 -0.07 7.98 -1.56
CA PRO A 73 1.17 7.65 -2.27
C PRO A 73 1.70 6.23 -1.97
N ILE A 74 1.12 5.54 -0.99
CA ILE A 74 1.44 4.16 -0.59
C ILE A 74 1.42 3.19 -1.79
N TYR A 75 0.49 3.38 -2.71
CA TYR A 75 0.39 2.61 -3.95
C TYR A 75 1.70 2.66 -4.75
N TYR A 76 2.11 3.88 -5.08
CA TYR A 76 3.24 4.18 -5.93
C TYR A 76 4.55 3.73 -5.29
N VAL A 77 4.69 3.99 -3.99
CA VAL A 77 5.86 3.60 -3.19
C VAL A 77 6.00 2.09 -3.13
N ALA A 78 4.91 1.35 -2.91
CA ALA A 78 4.97 -0.10 -2.81
C ALA A 78 5.40 -0.77 -4.12
N LEU A 79 4.86 -0.32 -5.26
CA LEU A 79 5.23 -0.84 -6.59
C LEU A 79 6.68 -0.47 -6.95
N ALA A 80 7.09 0.78 -6.71
CA ALA A 80 8.44 1.26 -7.01
C ALA A 80 9.52 0.52 -6.19
N LEU A 81 9.21 0.16 -4.93
CA LEU A 81 10.10 -0.59 -4.05
C LEU A 81 10.06 -2.11 -4.29
N HIS A 82 9.07 -2.62 -5.04
CA HIS A 82 8.95 -4.05 -5.30
C HIS A 82 10.02 -4.52 -6.29
N PRO A 83 10.88 -5.49 -5.94
CA PRO A 83 12.08 -5.83 -6.71
C PRO A 83 11.78 -6.39 -8.11
N ALA A 84 10.59 -6.94 -8.34
CA ALA A 84 10.17 -7.48 -9.64
C ALA A 84 9.41 -6.49 -10.54
N TYR A 85 8.79 -5.45 -9.95
CA TYR A 85 7.96 -4.49 -10.71
C TYR A 85 8.74 -3.21 -10.99
N ARG A 86 9.21 -2.55 -9.92
CA ARG A 86 9.96 -1.29 -9.97
C ARG A 86 9.28 -0.27 -10.89
N TRP A 87 10.06 0.54 -11.60
CA TRP A 87 9.54 1.47 -12.60
C TRP A 87 9.04 0.80 -13.89
N GLY A 88 9.51 -0.42 -14.20
CA GLY A 88 9.14 -1.13 -15.43
C GLY A 88 7.65 -1.43 -15.52
N TRP A 89 7.00 -1.71 -14.38
CA TRP A 89 5.54 -1.91 -14.35
C TRP A 89 4.77 -0.66 -14.81
N PHE A 90 5.18 0.53 -14.35
CA PHE A 90 4.55 1.80 -14.74
C PHE A 90 4.76 2.11 -16.22
N GLU A 91 5.95 1.83 -16.73
CA GLU A 91 6.27 2.04 -18.15
C GLU A 91 5.44 1.12 -19.06
N GLU A 92 5.20 -0.13 -18.64
CA GLU A 92 4.38 -1.09 -19.37
C GLU A 92 2.88 -0.75 -19.33
N HIS A 93 2.35 -0.43 -18.14
CA HIS A 93 0.91 -0.23 -17.95
C HIS A 93 0.46 1.18 -18.28
N TRP A 94 1.31 2.19 -18.04
CA TRP A 94 1.02 3.60 -18.26
C TRP A 94 1.87 4.23 -19.36
N GLY A 95 2.43 3.44 -20.27
CA GLY A 95 3.27 3.94 -21.36
C GLY A 95 2.59 5.00 -22.26
N LYS A 96 1.25 5.06 -22.25
CA LYS A 96 0.45 6.09 -22.96
C LYS A 96 0.24 7.39 -22.16
N HIS A 97 0.61 7.40 -20.88
CA HIS A 97 0.38 8.48 -19.92
C HIS A 97 1.69 8.82 -19.19
N PRO A 98 2.66 9.44 -19.88
CA PRO A 98 3.96 9.76 -19.27
C PRO A 98 3.85 10.75 -18.10
N ASP A 99 2.83 11.61 -18.14
CA ASP A 99 2.47 12.56 -17.08
C ASP A 99 2.16 11.84 -15.76
N TRP A 100 1.47 10.69 -15.80
CA TRP A 100 1.16 9.91 -14.60
C TRP A 100 2.41 9.26 -14.00
N ILE A 101 3.35 8.84 -14.85
CA ILE A 101 4.65 8.30 -14.42
C ILE A 101 5.47 9.41 -13.74
N ALA A 102 5.40 10.65 -14.22
CA ALA A 102 6.06 11.79 -13.60
C ALA A 102 5.49 12.08 -12.21
N THR A 103 4.16 12.15 -12.07
CA THR A 103 3.48 12.34 -10.78
C THR A 103 3.81 11.19 -9.80
N ALA A 104 3.82 9.94 -10.26
CA ALA A 104 4.22 8.80 -9.45
C ALA A 104 5.65 8.94 -8.91
N LYS A 105 6.60 9.38 -9.75
CA LYS A 105 7.99 9.60 -9.34
C LYS A 105 8.10 10.69 -8.28
N GLU A 106 7.39 11.79 -8.46
CA GLU A 106 7.35 12.90 -7.50
C GLU A 106 6.83 12.44 -6.13
N MET A 107 5.67 11.76 -6.12
CA MET A 107 5.06 11.22 -4.91
C MET A 107 5.98 10.23 -4.18
N VAL A 108 6.66 9.35 -4.92
CA VAL A 108 7.62 8.40 -4.32
C VAL A 108 8.85 9.11 -3.75
N GLN A 109 9.37 10.13 -4.45
CA GLN A 109 10.51 10.91 -3.97
C GLN A 109 10.19 11.72 -2.71
N GLU A 110 8.95 12.18 -2.56
CA GLU A 110 8.50 12.89 -1.38
C GLU A 110 8.32 11.95 -0.16
N GLU A 111 7.72 10.79 -0.39
CA GLU A 111 7.23 9.92 0.69
C GLU A 111 8.26 8.91 1.20
N VAL A 112 9.11 8.37 0.32
CA VAL A 112 10.15 7.42 0.74
C VAL A 112 11.06 8.00 1.83
N PRO A 113 11.57 9.25 1.72
CA PRO A 113 12.34 9.87 2.79
C PRO A 113 11.53 10.08 4.08
N LYS A 114 10.22 10.38 3.99
CA LYS A 114 9.36 10.52 5.19
C LYS A 114 9.23 9.18 5.92
N CYS A 115 8.94 8.11 5.20
CA CYS A 115 8.88 6.74 5.75
C CYS A 115 10.22 6.32 6.34
N LEU A 116 11.33 6.51 5.61
CA LEU A 116 12.67 6.19 6.10
C LEU A 116 13.05 7.02 7.33
N ARG A 117 12.73 8.31 7.38
CA ARG A 117 12.93 9.14 8.59
C ARG A 117 12.12 8.63 9.77
N GLY A 118 10.89 8.17 9.56
CA GLY A 118 10.07 7.57 10.62
C GLY A 118 10.68 6.27 11.17
N ILE A 119 11.15 5.40 10.27
CA ILE A 119 11.84 4.14 10.61
C ILE A 119 13.17 4.44 11.32
N LEU A 120 13.97 5.38 10.81
CA LEU A 120 15.22 5.79 11.43
C LEU A 120 14.97 6.43 12.80
N ARG A 121 13.94 7.27 12.97
CA ARG A 121 13.57 7.80 14.30
C ARG A 121 13.19 6.70 15.28
N THR A 122 12.39 5.71 14.86
CA THR A 122 12.02 4.59 15.73
C THR A 122 13.20 3.68 16.06
N VAL A 123 14.08 3.39 15.10
CA VAL A 123 15.29 2.60 15.33
C VAL A 123 16.27 3.36 16.22
N THR A 124 16.51 4.65 15.97
CA THR A 124 17.38 5.50 16.77
C THR A 124 16.85 5.67 18.18
N ILE A 125 15.55 5.94 18.37
CA ILE A 125 14.92 6.00 19.70
C ILE A 125 15.08 4.64 20.39
N ARG A 126 14.80 3.52 19.72
CA ARG A 126 14.92 2.19 20.32
C ARG A 126 16.36 1.79 20.64
N ALA A 127 17.34 2.26 19.85
CA ALA A 127 18.76 2.01 20.06
C ALA A 127 19.38 2.90 21.15
N ILE A 128 18.88 4.13 21.33
CA ILE A 128 19.37 5.10 22.33
C ILE A 128 18.56 5.01 23.64
N LYS A 129 17.36 4.45 23.63
CA LYS A 129 16.51 4.25 24.82
C LYS A 129 17.22 3.55 26.00
N PRO A 130 18.02 2.48 25.81
CA PRO A 130 18.75 1.87 26.93
C PRO A 130 19.79 2.81 27.55
N VAL A 131 20.37 3.72 26.75
CA VAL A 131 21.37 4.70 27.22
C VAL A 131 20.71 5.81 28.02
N ILE A 132 19.53 6.28 27.56
CA ILE A 132 18.74 7.29 28.28
C ILE A 132 18.19 6.70 29.59
N ASP A 133 17.59 5.51 29.52
CA ASP A 133 17.04 4.84 30.70
C ASP A 133 18.14 4.56 31.75
N ALA A 134 19.37 4.25 31.33
CA ALA A 134 20.52 4.10 32.23
C ALA A 134 21.00 5.42 32.87
N TYR A 135 20.89 6.53 32.15
CA TYR A 135 21.26 7.86 32.66
C TYR A 135 20.23 8.37 33.68
N ASP A 136 18.93 8.12 33.43
CA ASP A 136 17.85 8.50 34.34
C ASP A 136 17.90 7.67 35.65
N HIS A 137 18.18 6.36 35.59
CA HIS A 137 18.36 5.55 36.80
C HIS A 137 19.60 5.96 37.60
N ALA A 138 20.71 6.28 36.94
CA ALA A 138 21.92 6.77 37.62
C ALA A 138 21.69 8.12 38.32
N SER A 139 20.81 8.98 37.76
CA SER A 139 20.45 10.26 38.38
C SER A 139 19.54 10.12 39.61
N GLU A 140 18.78 9.02 39.72
CA GLU A 140 17.96 8.71 40.89
C GLU A 140 18.80 8.09 42.03
N ASP A 141 19.85 7.33 41.70
CA ASP A 141 20.77 6.72 42.68
C ASP A 141 21.78 7.73 43.29
N GLU A 142 22.15 8.79 42.56
CA GLU A 142 23.06 9.83 43.09
C GLU A 142 22.40 10.78 44.11
N VAL A 143 21.06 10.78 44.24
CA VAL A 143 20.33 11.64 45.18
C VAL A 143 20.23 11.01 46.59
N PHE A 144 20.63 9.75 46.78
CA PHE A 144 20.47 9.03 48.06
C PHE A 144 21.72 8.98 48.97
N CYS A 145 22.85 9.60 48.60
CA CYS A 145 24.08 9.54 49.41
C CYS A 145 24.43 10.80 50.23
N ASP A 146 23.62 11.85 50.22
CA ASP A 146 23.82 13.04 51.08
C ASP A 146 22.70 13.15 52.13
N SER A 147 22.77 12.36 53.21
CA SER A 147 22.11 12.62 54.51
C SER A 147 22.72 11.79 55.65
#